data_AF-A0A653EAZ2-F1
#
_entry.id   AF-A0A653EAZ2-F1
#
_cell.length_a   1.000
_cell.length_b   1.000
_cell.length_c   1.000
_cell.angle_alpha   90.00
_cell.angle_beta   90.00
_cell.angle_gamma   90.00
#
_symmetry.space_group_name_H-M   'P 1'
#
loop_
_entity.id
_entity.type
_entity.pdbx_description
1 polymer ?
#
loop_
_entity_poly.entity_id
_entity_poly.type
_entity_poly.pdbx_seq_one_letter_code
_entity_poly.pdbx_strand_id
1 'polypeptide(L)' 'MALPEGDVFSCANANCGCEVTVTKGASSTCDCACDNAPTCCCGVALVKKIG' A
#
# COMPACT_ATOMS: atom_id res chain seq x y z
N MET A 1 -1.64 8.87 -3.77
CA MET A 1 -0.27 8.52 -3.32
C MET A 1 0.37 7.63 -4.38
N ALA A 2 1.62 7.89 -4.78
CA ALA A 2 2.35 6.93 -5.62
C ALA A 2 2.76 5.73 -4.76
N LEU A 3 2.68 4.52 -5.32
CA LEU A 3 3.18 3.28 -4.70
C LEU A 3 4.47 2.91 -5.43
N PRO A 4 5.66 3.36 -4.97
CA PRO A 4 6.95 2.95 -5.52
C PRO A 4 7.10 1.44 -5.55
N GLU A 5 7.72 0.92 -6.60
CA GLU A 5 8.17 -0.47 -6.62
C GLU A 5 9.16 -0.73 -5.49
N GLY A 6 9.01 -1.86 -4.80
CA GLY A 6 9.79 -2.24 -3.64
C GLY A 6 9.22 -1.77 -2.30
N ASP A 7 8.25 -0.85 -2.27
CA ASP A 7 7.61 -0.45 -1.01
C ASP A 7 6.89 -1.64 -0.36
N VAL A 8 7.02 -1.74 0.96
CA VAL A 8 6.33 -2.76 1.76
C VAL A 8 5.25 -2.09 2.59
N PHE A 9 4.07 -2.70 2.61
CA PHE A 9 2.94 -2.25 3.42
C PHE A 9 2.44 -3.38 4.33
N SER A 10 2.10 -3.03 5.57
CA SER A 10 1.57 -3.96 6.55
C SER A 10 0.14 -3.59 6.92
N CYS A 11 -0.69 -4.59 7.21
CA CYS A 11 -2.05 -4.36 7.64
C CYS A 11 -2.07 -3.70 9.03
N ALA A 12 -2.84 -2.62 9.20
CA ALA A 12 -2.95 -1.95 10.50
C ALA A 12 -3.60 -2.84 11.58
N ASN A 13 -4.34 -3.87 11.17
CA ASN A 13 -4.88 -4.87 12.08
C ASN A 13 -3.85 -5.99 12.32
N ALA A 14 -3.26 -6.01 13.52
CA ALA A 14 -2.27 -7.02 13.91
C ALA A 14 -2.82 -8.47 13.89
N ASN A 15 -4.12 -8.67 14.10
CA ASN A 15 -4.73 -10.00 14.05
C ASN A 15 -4.87 -10.53 12.61
N CYS A 16 -4.80 -9.63 11.63
CA CYS A 16 -4.90 -10.01 10.23
C CYS A 16 -3.54 -10.44 9.66
N GLY A 17 -2.47 -9.71 9.96
CA GLY A 17 -1.10 -10.09 9.61
C GLY A 17 -0.73 -10.02 8.11
N CYS A 18 -1.64 -9.55 7.24
CA CYS A 18 -1.35 -9.36 5.81
C CYS A 18 -0.19 -8.34 5.62
N GLU A 19 0.84 -8.73 4.85
CA GLU A 19 1.94 -7.86 4.38
C GLU A 19 2.02 -7.98 2.86
N VAL A 20 2.23 -6.86 2.17
CA VAL A 20 2.34 -6.81 0.72
C VAL A 20 3.54 -5.99 0.28
N THR A 21 4.18 -6.42 -0.80
CA THR A 21 5.29 -5.71 -1.45
C THR A 21 4.83 -5.24 -2.82
N VAL A 22 5.10 -3.98 -3.14
CA VAL A 22 4.80 -3.43 -4.46
C VAL A 22 5.79 -4.00 -5.47
N THR A 23 5.35 -4.92 -6.33
CA THR A 23 6.20 -5.52 -7.39
C THR A 23 6.15 -4.75 -8.71
N LYS A 24 5.21 -3.81 -8.82
CA LYS A 24 5.10 -2.89 -9.95
C LYS A 24 4.50 -1.58 -9.47
N GLY A 25 5.29 -0.53 -9.50
CA GLY A 25 4.86 0.79 -9.03
C GLY A 25 3.93 1.51 -10.01
N ALA A 26 3.17 2.47 -9.50
CA ALA A 26 2.39 3.40 -10.33
C ALA A 26 3.27 4.55 -10.83
N SER A 27 3.01 5.04 -12.06
CA SER A 27 3.71 6.23 -12.57
C SER A 27 3.45 7.45 -11.68
N SER A 28 4.48 8.22 -11.38
CA SER A 28 4.39 9.50 -10.66
C SER A 28 3.62 10.57 -11.45
N THR A 29 3.35 10.33 -12.74
CA THR A 29 2.63 11.23 -13.64
C THR A 29 1.14 10.90 -13.81
N CYS A 30 0.57 10.00 -13.00
CA CYS A 30 -0.89 9.83 -13.01
C CYS A 30 -1.55 11.01 -12.28
N ASP A 31 -2.16 11.93 -13.05
CA ASP A 31 -3.02 13.02 -12.56
C ASP A 31 -4.33 12.54 -11.90
N CYS A 32 -4.47 11.24 -11.69
CA CYS A 32 -5.51 10.68 -10.85
C CYS A 32 -5.24 11.06 -9.39
N ALA A 33 -5.85 12.15 -8.91
CA ALA A 33 -5.86 12.60 -7.52
C ALA A 33 -6.61 11.63 -6.58
N CYS A 34 -6.50 10.32 -6.83
CA CYS A 34 -7.07 9.27 -6.02
C CYS A 34 -6.12 8.94 -4.86
N ASP A 35 -6.70 8.88 -3.66
CA ASP A 35 -6.05 8.31 -2.49
C ASP A 35 -5.98 6.78 -2.67
N ASN A 36 -4.98 6.32 -3.42
CA ASN A 36 -4.78 4.91 -3.77
C ASN A 36 -4.09 4.11 -2.65
N ALA A 37 -4.36 4.43 -1.38
CA ALA A 37 -3.85 3.62 -0.28
C ALA A 37 -4.38 2.18 -0.45
N PRO A 38 -3.50 1.17 -0.52
CA PRO A 38 -3.95 -0.18 -0.77
C PRO A 38 -4.78 -0.69 0.40
N THR A 39 -5.85 -1.43 0.12
CA THR A 39 -6.73 -1.99 1.14
C THR A 39 -6.23 -3.37 1.55
N CYS A 40 -6.17 -3.62 2.85
CA CYS A 40 -5.87 -4.91 3.42
C CYS A 40 -7.02 -5.90 3.14
N CYS A 41 -6.68 -7.19 3.10
CA CYS A 41 -7.60 -8.32 2.92
C CYS A 41 -8.79 -8.32 3.90
N CYS A 42 -8.69 -7.66 5.06
CA CYS A 42 -9.76 -7.50 6.04
C CYS A 42 -10.54 -6.17 5.97
N GLY A 43 -10.34 -5.38 4.91
CA GLY A 43 -11.08 -4.14 4.66
C GLY A 43 -10.51 -2.87 5.32
N VAL A 44 -9.45 -2.98 6.12
CA VAL A 44 -8.73 -1.82 6.69
C VAL A 44 -7.66 -1.31 5.72
N ALA A 45 -7.19 -0.08 5.88
CA ALA A 45 -6.07 0.44 5.11
C ALA A 45 -4.75 -0.28 5.46
N LEU A 46 -3.93 -0.52 4.46
CA LEU A 46 -2.54 -0.89 4.64
C LEU A 46 -1.70 0.34 4.99
N VAL A 47 -0.73 0.19 5.89
CA VAL A 47 0.20 1.26 6.28
C VAL A 47 1.58 0.97 5.73
N LYS A 48 2.25 1.99 5.18
CA LYS A 48 3.62 1.84 4.67
C LYS A 48 4.53 1.47 5.83
N LYS A 49 5.27 0.37 5.68
CA LYS A 49 6.27 -0.05 6.64
C LYS A 49 7.51 0.80 6.37
N ILE A 50 7.76 1.78 7.24
CA ILE A 50 8.98 2.60 7.17
C ILE A 50 10.11 1.72 7.71
N GLY A 51 10.99 1.27 6.82
CA GLY A 51 12.25 0.60 7.16
C GLY A 51 13.35 1.59 7.45
#